data_AF-A0A9P1MA48-F1
#
_entry.id   AF-A0A9P1MA48-F1
#
_cell.length_a   1.000
_cell.length_b   1.000
_cell.length_c   1.000
_cell.angle_alpha   90.00
_cell.angle_beta   90.00
_cell.angle_gamma   90.00
#
_symmetry.space_group_name_H-M   'P 1'
#
loop_
_entity.id
_entity.type
_entity.pdbx_description
1 polymer ?
#
loop_
_entity_poly.entity_id
_entity_poly.type
_entity_poly.pdbx_seq_one_letter_code
_entity_poly.pdbx_strand_id
1 'polypeptide(L)'
;MLNAVGGPGRVLPNHIADKVGVINMLIPSCLIAAVIVFGWIGVSSPAGLYVWTAFYGLAGGAIQGLFPAGLSSLIDDPRKRGTRIGMIFTVVSFATLTGPPIAGALIQAADGSYVGAQCFAGACLLIGMCFMIAAKVARSRKTGGDWKEKI
;
A
#
# COMPACT_ATOMS: atom_id res chain seq x y z
N MET A 1 -2.93 -14.52 -11.80
CA MET A 1 -4.05 -14.32 -10.83
C MET A 1 -3.96 -12.97 -10.14
N LEU A 2 -2.83 -12.64 -9.50
CA LEU A 2 -2.65 -11.38 -8.74
C LEU A 2 -3.10 -10.11 -9.50
N ASN A 3 -2.63 -9.91 -10.75
CA ASN A 3 -3.01 -8.72 -11.53
C ASN A 3 -4.46 -8.76 -12.04
N ALA A 4 -4.99 -9.94 -12.37
CA ALA A 4 -6.37 -10.09 -12.84
C ALA A 4 -7.38 -9.76 -11.72
N VAL A 5 -7.11 -10.26 -10.52
CA VAL A 5 -7.92 -9.97 -9.33
C VAL A 5 -7.66 -8.56 -8.81
N GLY A 6 -6.42 -8.06 -8.95
CA GLY A 6 -6.08 -6.68 -8.59
C GLY A 6 -6.71 -5.62 -9.48
N GLY A 7 -7.17 -5.95 -10.70
CA GLY A 7 -7.93 -5.03 -11.56
C GLY A 7 -9.18 -4.48 -10.87
N PRO A 8 -10.15 -5.33 -10.48
CA PRO A 8 -11.29 -4.94 -9.66
C PRO A 8 -10.89 -4.24 -8.36
N GLY A 9 -9.83 -4.74 -7.70
CA GLY A 9 -9.25 -4.14 -6.50
C GLY A 9 -8.74 -2.72 -6.70
N ARG A 10 -8.38 -2.31 -7.93
CA ARG A 10 -8.00 -0.92 -8.24
C ARG A 10 -9.20 -0.03 -8.50
N VAL A 11 -10.29 -0.56 -9.06
CA VAL A 11 -11.43 0.26 -9.51
C VAL A 11 -12.38 0.57 -8.35
N LEU A 12 -12.79 -0.46 -7.61
CA LEU A 12 -13.83 -0.31 -6.59
C LEU A 12 -13.40 0.59 -5.41
N PRO A 13 -12.21 0.42 -4.82
CA PRO A 13 -11.73 1.28 -3.73
C PRO A 13 -11.48 2.71 -4.18
N ASN A 14 -11.00 2.93 -5.41
CA ASN A 14 -10.83 4.27 -5.97
C ASN A 14 -12.18 4.98 -6.11
N HIS A 15 -13.21 4.29 -6.62
CA HIS A 15 -14.55 4.88 -6.71
C HIS A 15 -15.14 5.25 -5.34
N ILE A 16 -14.86 4.45 -4.30
CA ILE A 16 -15.26 4.76 -2.93
C ILE A 16 -14.45 5.93 -2.39
N ALA A 17 -13.13 5.95 -2.63
CA ALA A 17 -12.21 7.00 -2.21
C ALA A 17 -12.59 8.38 -2.76
N ASP A 18 -13.12 8.47 -3.98
CA ASP A 18 -13.64 9.72 -4.54
C ASP A 18 -14.76 10.34 -3.66
N LYS A 19 -15.49 9.50 -2.89
CA LYS A 19 -16.57 9.95 -1.99
C LYS A 19 -16.09 10.19 -0.57
N VAL A 20 -15.13 9.41 -0.06
CA VAL A 20 -14.72 9.43 1.36
C VAL A 20 -13.36 10.10 1.62
N GLY A 21 -12.59 10.41 0.59
CA GLY A 21 -11.20 10.88 0.67
C GLY A 21 -10.21 9.73 0.43
N VAL A 22 -9.18 10.01 -0.37
CA VAL A 22 -8.21 8.99 -0.80
C VAL A 22 -7.36 8.52 0.37
N ILE A 23 -6.91 9.45 1.23
CA ILE A 23 -6.09 9.08 2.40
C ILE A 23 -6.91 8.26 3.41
N ASN A 24 -8.21 8.56 3.52
CA ASN A 24 -9.13 7.83 4.40
C ASN A 24 -9.35 6.38 3.96
N MET A 25 -9.23 6.10 2.67
CA MET A 25 -9.33 4.75 2.12
C MET A 25 -7.97 4.02 2.10
N LEU A 26 -6.87 4.77 1.93
CA LEU A 26 -5.52 4.24 1.85
C LEU A 26 -5.05 3.63 3.18
N ILE A 27 -5.34 4.28 4.32
CA ILE A 27 -4.98 3.80 5.67
C ILE A 27 -5.57 2.40 5.97
N PRO A 28 -6.90 2.18 5.92
CA PRO A 28 -7.47 0.86 6.18
C PRO A 28 -7.05 -0.16 5.12
N SER A 29 -6.84 0.25 3.88
CA SER A 29 -6.34 -0.65 2.82
C SER A 29 -4.94 -1.17 3.12
N CYS A 30 -4.05 -0.34 3.66
CA CYS A 30 -2.72 -0.76 4.12
C CYS A 30 -2.79 -1.71 5.33
N LEU A 31 -3.71 -1.47 6.26
CA LEU A 31 -3.93 -2.40 7.39
C LEU A 31 -4.40 -3.77 6.89
N ILE A 32 -5.40 -3.80 6.01
CA ILE A 32 -5.94 -5.03 5.42
C ILE A 32 -4.83 -5.77 4.66
N ALA A 33 -4.04 -5.07 3.85
CA ALA A 33 -2.93 -5.67 3.12
C ALA A 33 -1.87 -6.24 4.08
N ALA A 34 -1.53 -5.53 5.17
CA ALA A 34 -0.58 -6.02 6.16
C ALA A 34 -1.08 -7.30 6.85
N VAL A 35 -2.36 -7.32 7.26
CA VAL A 35 -2.99 -8.51 7.86
C VAL A 35 -2.97 -9.69 6.88
N ILE A 36 -3.29 -9.47 5.61
CA ILE A 36 -3.22 -10.51 4.57
C ILE A 36 -1.79 -11.02 4.41
N VAL A 37 -0.78 -10.14 4.39
CA VAL A 37 0.63 -10.52 4.28
C VAL A 37 1.09 -11.32 5.50
N PHE A 38 0.74 -10.92 6.72
CA PHE A 38 1.04 -11.73 7.91
C PHE A 38 0.31 -13.07 7.91
N GLY A 39 -0.93 -13.10 7.40
CA GLY A 39 -1.69 -14.34 7.21
C GLY A 39 -1.02 -15.33 6.26
N TRP A 40 -0.11 -14.87 5.38
CA TRP A 40 0.66 -15.74 4.49
C TRP A 40 1.56 -16.72 5.28
N ILE A 41 2.00 -16.36 6.49
CA ILE A 41 2.86 -17.20 7.34
C ILE A 41 2.18 -18.54 7.65
N GLY A 42 0.85 -18.56 7.80
CA GLY A 42 0.07 -19.76 8.09
C GLY A 42 -0.28 -20.61 6.87
N VAL A 43 0.09 -20.18 5.65
CA VAL A 43 -0.29 -20.87 4.42
C VAL A 43 0.79 -21.87 4.01
N SER A 44 0.49 -23.16 4.18
CA SER A 44 1.41 -24.26 3.87
C SER A 44 1.01 -25.10 2.65
N SER A 45 -0.14 -24.81 2.02
CA SER A 45 -0.65 -25.59 0.88
C SER A 45 -0.70 -24.76 -0.41
N PRO A 46 -0.49 -25.39 -1.59
CA PRO A 46 -0.66 -24.72 -2.89
C PRO A 46 -2.05 -24.13 -3.09
N ALA A 47 -3.10 -24.84 -2.65
CA ALA A 47 -4.48 -24.36 -2.67
C ALA A 47 -4.64 -23.09 -1.82
N GLY A 48 -4.06 -23.08 -0.62
CA GLY A 48 -4.05 -21.90 0.25
C GLY A 48 -3.33 -20.71 -0.37
N LEU A 49 -2.24 -20.94 -1.11
CA LEU A 49 -1.52 -19.88 -1.83
C LEU A 49 -2.40 -19.24 -2.92
N TYR A 50 -3.15 -20.03 -3.68
CA TYR A 50 -4.07 -19.48 -4.69
C TYR A 50 -5.13 -18.57 -4.06
N VAL A 51 -5.75 -19.02 -2.97
CA VAL A 51 -6.74 -18.23 -2.22
C VAL A 51 -6.09 -16.96 -1.68
N TRP A 52 -4.91 -17.07 -1.06
CA TRP A 52 -4.16 -15.93 -0.54
C TRP A 52 -3.83 -14.91 -1.64
N THR A 53 -3.36 -15.34 -2.81
CA THR A 53 -3.04 -14.43 -3.92
C THR A 53 -4.27 -13.70 -4.46
N ALA A 54 -5.48 -14.26 -4.33
CA ALA A 54 -6.71 -13.56 -4.69
C ALA A 54 -6.98 -12.40 -3.71
N PHE A 55 -6.94 -12.67 -2.41
CA PHE A 55 -7.12 -11.64 -1.38
C PHE A 55 -6.02 -10.56 -1.44
N TYR A 56 -4.76 -10.98 -1.54
CA TYR A 56 -3.65 -10.05 -1.68
C TYR A 56 -3.72 -9.28 -3.01
N GLY A 57 -4.23 -9.89 -4.08
CA GLY A 57 -4.49 -9.22 -5.35
C GLY A 57 -5.48 -8.06 -5.20
N LEU A 58 -6.60 -8.28 -4.51
CA LEU A 58 -7.57 -7.23 -4.23
C LEU A 58 -6.96 -6.09 -3.40
N ALA A 59 -6.32 -6.41 -2.28
CA ALA A 59 -5.76 -5.41 -1.37
C ALA A 59 -4.56 -4.65 -1.98
N GLY A 60 -3.64 -5.37 -2.62
CA GLY A 60 -2.52 -4.78 -3.34
C GLY A 60 -2.96 -3.97 -4.55
N GLY A 61 -4.05 -4.37 -5.22
CA GLY A 61 -4.72 -3.59 -6.25
C GLY A 61 -5.26 -2.26 -5.69
N ALA A 62 -5.95 -2.30 -4.55
CA ALA A 62 -6.48 -1.11 -3.88
C ALA A 62 -5.38 -0.09 -3.60
N ILE A 63 -4.29 -0.51 -2.98
CA ILE A 63 -3.15 0.37 -2.66
C ILE A 63 -2.54 0.96 -3.93
N GLN A 64 -2.30 0.14 -4.96
CA GLN A 64 -1.73 0.62 -6.23
C GLN A 64 -2.62 1.64 -6.94
N GLY A 65 -3.95 1.48 -6.83
CA GLY A 65 -4.91 2.43 -7.41
C GLY A 65 -4.98 3.74 -6.62
N LEU A 66 -5.03 3.64 -5.29
CA LEU A 66 -5.20 4.78 -4.39
C LEU A 66 -3.94 5.62 -4.26
N PHE A 67 -2.74 5.02 -4.39
CA PHE A 67 -1.48 5.73 -4.22
C PHE A 67 -1.31 6.94 -5.16
N PRO A 68 -1.38 6.81 -6.51
CA PRO A 68 -1.26 7.97 -7.40
C PRO A 68 -2.41 8.97 -7.23
N ALA A 69 -3.62 8.51 -6.90
CA ALA A 69 -4.76 9.37 -6.60
C ALA A 69 -4.51 10.23 -5.34
N GLY A 70 -3.94 9.63 -4.28
CA GLY A 70 -3.62 10.32 -3.04
C GLY A 70 -2.47 11.32 -3.20
N LEU A 71 -1.46 10.98 -4.01
CA LEU A 71 -0.41 11.94 -4.37
C LEU A 71 -0.98 13.13 -5.13
N SER A 72 -1.92 12.89 -6.05
CA SER A 72 -2.61 13.93 -6.78
C SER A 72 -3.44 14.84 -5.87
N SER A 73 -4.14 14.29 -4.86
CA SER A 73 -4.97 15.09 -3.92
C SER A 73 -4.15 15.93 -2.95
N LEU A 74 -2.87 15.62 -2.78
CA LEU A 74 -1.90 16.39 -1.97
C LEU A 74 -1.26 17.55 -2.75
N ILE A 75 -1.49 17.66 -4.06
CA ILE A 75 -0.86 18.68 -4.91
C ILE A 75 -1.90 19.70 -5.38
N ASP A 76 -1.84 20.89 -4.80
CA ASP A 76 -2.80 21.97 -5.08
C ASP A 76 -2.64 22.56 -6.49
N ASP A 77 -1.41 22.67 -7.02
CA ASP A 77 -1.12 23.25 -8.34
C ASP A 77 -1.17 22.19 -9.45
N PRO A 78 -2.21 22.17 -10.32
CA PRO A 78 -2.35 21.16 -11.37
C PRO A 78 -1.21 21.18 -12.38
N ARG A 79 -0.58 22.36 -12.61
CA ARG A 79 0.54 22.51 -13.56
C ARG A 79 1.79 21.78 -13.12
N LYS A 80 1.95 21.55 -11.81
CA LYS A 80 3.11 20.87 -11.21
C LYS A 80 2.81 19.42 -10.83
N ARG A 81 1.57 18.96 -11.00
CA ARG A 81 1.10 17.65 -10.54
C ARG A 81 1.90 16.52 -11.17
N GLY A 82 2.07 16.53 -12.49
CA GLY A 82 2.85 15.51 -13.21
C GLY A 82 4.30 15.44 -12.72
N THR A 83 4.98 16.59 -12.63
CA THR A 83 6.37 16.68 -12.17
C THR A 83 6.52 16.19 -10.73
N ARG A 84 5.63 16.60 -9.81
CA ARG A 84 5.68 16.20 -8.40
C ARG A 84 5.40 14.71 -8.21
N ILE A 85 4.41 14.17 -8.91
CA ILE A 85 4.15 12.72 -8.91
C ILE A 85 5.39 11.98 -9.44
N GLY A 86 5.98 12.44 -10.55
CA GLY A 86 7.21 11.86 -11.11
C GLY A 86 8.38 11.84 -10.12
N MET A 87 8.65 12.97 -9.43
CA MET A 87 9.69 13.05 -8.40
C MET A 87 9.47 12.04 -7.27
N ILE A 88 8.22 11.85 -6.83
CA ILE A 88 7.88 10.87 -5.80
C ILE A 88 8.13 9.45 -6.32
N PHE A 89 7.70 9.13 -7.55
CA PHE A 89 7.97 7.82 -8.15
C PHE A 89 9.46 7.55 -8.35
N THR A 90 10.30 8.56 -8.55
CA THR A 90 11.76 8.40 -8.57
C THR A 90 12.29 7.90 -7.22
N VAL A 91 11.75 8.38 -6.09
CA VAL A 91 12.14 7.87 -4.77
C VAL A 91 11.63 6.44 -4.56
N VAL A 92 10.38 6.17 -4.97
CA VAL A 92 9.75 4.85 -4.87
C VAL A 92 10.49 3.79 -5.70
N SER A 93 11.11 4.17 -6.82
CA SER A 93 11.84 3.21 -7.67
C SER A 93 13.01 2.55 -6.92
N PHE A 94 13.75 3.30 -6.10
CA PHE A 94 14.83 2.75 -5.27
C PHE A 94 14.30 1.75 -4.25
N ALA A 95 13.17 2.06 -3.59
CA ALA A 95 12.54 1.12 -2.66
C ALA A 95 12.05 -0.16 -3.37
N THR A 96 11.52 -0.02 -4.58
CA THR A 96 11.04 -1.15 -5.39
C THR A 96 12.21 -1.99 -5.91
N LEU A 97 13.36 -1.37 -6.17
CA LEU A 97 14.60 -2.04 -6.59
C LEU A 97 15.26 -2.81 -5.43
N THR A 98 15.31 -2.23 -4.23
CA THR A 98 15.97 -2.84 -3.06
C THR A 98 15.09 -3.85 -2.32
N GLY A 99 13.77 -3.76 -2.44
CA GLY A 99 12.84 -4.70 -1.78
C GLY A 99 13.10 -6.18 -2.10
N PRO A 100 13.13 -6.58 -3.38
CA PRO A 100 13.38 -7.98 -3.77
C PRO A 100 14.72 -8.55 -3.27
N PRO A 101 15.89 -7.88 -3.40
CA PRO A 101 17.15 -8.42 -2.88
C PRO A 101 17.18 -8.49 -1.36
N ILE A 102 16.57 -7.53 -0.63
CA ILE A 102 16.44 -7.60 0.83
C ILE A 102 15.60 -8.83 1.22
N ALA A 103 14.45 -9.04 0.57
CA ALA A 103 13.62 -10.21 0.81
C ALA A 103 14.35 -11.53 0.50
N GLY A 104 15.11 -11.57 -0.61
CA GLY A 104 15.93 -12.73 -0.97
C GLY A 104 17.02 -13.02 0.05
N ALA A 105 17.71 -11.99 0.54
CA ALA A 105 18.72 -12.13 1.59
C ALA A 105 18.11 -12.63 2.91
N LEU A 106 16.91 -12.17 3.28
CA LEU A 106 16.19 -12.67 4.46
C LEU A 106 15.80 -14.14 4.34
N ILE A 107 15.37 -14.57 3.15
CA ILE A 107 15.05 -15.99 2.90
C ILE A 107 16.32 -16.84 2.98
N GLN A 108 17.42 -16.37 2.39
CA GLN A 108 18.69 -17.09 2.43
C GLN A 108 19.27 -17.16 3.85
N ALA A 109 19.17 -16.09 4.64
CA ALA A 109 19.64 -16.06 6.02
C ALA A 109 18.78 -16.91 6.98
N ALA A 110 17.56 -17.27 6.58
CA ALA A 110 16.63 -18.10 7.35
C ALA A 110 16.51 -19.53 6.79
N ASP A 111 17.56 -20.04 6.14
CA ASP A 111 17.64 -21.40 5.58
C ASP A 111 16.48 -21.76 4.63
N GLY A 112 16.03 -20.80 3.82
CA GLY A 112 14.91 -20.97 2.88
C GLY A 112 13.54 -20.68 3.48
N SER A 113 13.45 -20.30 4.76
CA SER A 113 12.20 -19.88 5.39
C SER A 113 11.74 -18.52 4.87
N TYR A 114 10.48 -18.43 4.45
CA TYR A 114 9.87 -17.19 3.94
C TYR A 114 9.40 -16.25 5.05
N VAL A 115 9.43 -16.68 6.32
CA VAL A 115 8.91 -15.92 7.46
C VAL A 115 9.59 -14.55 7.58
N GLY A 116 10.91 -14.49 7.38
CA GLY A 116 11.66 -13.23 7.42
C GLY A 116 11.18 -12.23 6.36
N ALA A 117 11.01 -12.68 5.12
CA ALA A 117 10.51 -11.85 4.02
C ALA A 117 9.04 -11.45 4.20
N GLN A 118 8.21 -12.35 4.72
CA GLN A 118 6.80 -12.09 5.05
C GLN A 118 6.68 -11.01 6.13
N CYS A 119 7.44 -11.13 7.22
CA CYS A 119 7.48 -10.14 8.28
C CYS A 119 8.01 -8.79 7.80
N PHE A 120 9.05 -8.78 6.97
CA PHE A 120 9.58 -7.56 6.36
C PHE A 120 8.52 -6.84 5.51
N ALA A 121 7.85 -7.56 4.62
CA ALA A 121 6.80 -7.00 3.78
C ALA A 121 5.62 -6.43 4.61
N GLY A 122 5.16 -7.18 5.62
CA GLY A 122 4.10 -6.74 6.53
C GLY A 122 4.50 -5.51 7.35
N ALA A 123 5.73 -5.48 7.87
CA ALA A 123 6.28 -4.35 8.61
C ALA A 123 6.37 -3.08 7.75
N CYS A 124 6.86 -3.18 6.50
CA CYS A 124 6.89 -2.05 5.59
C CYS A 124 5.50 -1.45 5.33
N LEU A 125 4.47 -2.28 5.17
CA LEU A 125 3.08 -1.82 5.01
C LEU A 125 2.58 -1.09 6.26
N LEU A 126 2.86 -1.61 7.46
CA LEU A 126 2.48 -0.96 8.72
C LEU A 126 3.22 0.35 8.96
N ILE A 127 4.53 0.39 8.70
CA ILE A 127 5.34 1.62 8.82
C ILE A 127 4.80 2.67 7.84
N GLY A 128 4.50 2.29 6.59
CA GLY A 128 3.86 3.16 5.61
C GLY A 128 2.52 3.71 6.12
N MET A 129 1.67 2.84 6.68
CA MET A 129 0.40 3.23 7.30
C MET A 129 0.61 4.26 8.43
N CYS A 130 1.58 4.03 9.32
CA CYS A 130 1.91 4.97 10.40
C CYS A 130 2.34 6.34 9.85
N PHE A 131 3.17 6.37 8.80
CA PHE A 131 3.55 7.61 8.14
C PHE A 131 2.33 8.34 7.52
N MET A 132 1.39 7.61 6.93
CA MET A 132 0.17 8.20 6.37
C MET A 132 -0.75 8.76 7.45
N ILE A 133 -0.90 8.07 8.58
CA ILE A 133 -1.62 8.57 9.75
C ILE A 133 -0.95 9.84 10.27
N ALA A 134 0.37 9.83 10.45
CA ALA A 134 1.13 10.99 10.89
C ALA A 134 0.99 12.18 9.94
N ALA A 135 1.07 11.94 8.62
CA ALA A 135 0.87 12.96 7.59
C ALA A 135 -0.55 13.55 7.65
N LYS A 136 -1.56 12.71 7.85
CA LYS A 136 -2.95 13.15 7.99
C LYS A 136 -3.16 14.00 9.25
N VAL A 137 -2.62 13.57 10.39
CA VAL A 137 -2.67 14.32 11.66
C VAL A 137 -1.96 15.67 11.51
N ALA A 138 -0.77 15.69 10.91
CA ALA A 138 -0.01 16.91 10.69
C ALA A 138 -0.76 17.89 9.77
N ARG A 139 -1.45 17.39 8.74
CA ARG A 139 -2.28 18.21 7.85
C ARG A 139 -3.52 18.77 8.57
N SER A 140 -4.29 17.93 9.25
CA SER A 140 -5.47 18.36 10.03
C SER A 140 -5.12 19.45 11.06
N ARG A 141 -3.97 19.34 11.74
CA ARG A 141 -3.47 20.39 12.65
C ARG A 141 -3.15 21.72 11.97
N LYS A 142 -2.71 21.71 10.71
CA LYS A 142 -2.39 22.93 9.94
C LYS A 142 -3.61 23.61 9.35
N THR A 143 -4.61 22.84 8.89
CA THR A 143 -5.84 23.40 8.33
C THR A 143 -6.91 23.71 9.39
N GLY A 144 -6.73 23.28 10.64
CA GLY A 144 -7.77 23.40 11.68
C GLY A 144 -9.01 22.55 11.39
N GLY A 145 -8.92 21.66 10.40
CA GLY A 145 -10.00 20.87 9.85
C GLY A 145 -10.17 19.53 10.57
N ASP A 146 -11.43 19.10 10.68
CA ASP A 146 -11.84 17.90 11.39
C ASP A 146 -11.31 16.62 10.71
N TRP A 147 -11.11 15.53 11.44
CA TRP A 147 -10.55 14.25 10.95
C TRP A 147 -11.32 13.66 9.75
N LYS A 148 -12.55 14.14 9.54
CA LYS A 148 -13.50 13.75 8.50
C LYS A 148 -13.35 14.52 7.19
N GLU A 149 -12.44 15.49 7.09
CA GLU A 149 -12.21 16.20 5.83
C GLU A 149 -11.76 15.22 4.72
N LYS A 150 -12.37 15.39 3.54
CA LYS A 150 -12.09 14.59 2.35
C LYS A 150 -10.74 15.03 1.77
N ILE A 151 -9.67 14.39 2.20
CA ILE A 151 -8.32 14.57 1.68
C ILE A 151 -7.89 13.34 0.88
#